data_AF-A0A7V9RF63-F1
#
_entry.id   AF-A0A7V9RF63-F1
#
_cell.length_a   1.000
_cell.length_b   1.000
_cell.length_c   1.000
_cell.angle_alpha   90.00
_cell.angle_beta   90.00
_cell.angle_gamma   90.00
#
_symmetry.space_group_name_H-M   'P 1'
#
loop_
_entity.id
_entity.type
_entity.pdbx_description
1 polymer ?
#
loop_
_entity_poly.entity_id
_entity_poly.type
_entity_poly.pdbx_seq_one_letter_code
_entity_poly.pdbx_strand_id
1 'polypeptide(L)'
;MALGLSFGGTAASWGALLAGGYSANYGLLFVGSVGALLGPSIGNWYAHEGFTRGLGIRLVGLGVAALGVLVALDSGFEGGEDRKVDVILVISAGLFVAGTIDDIATAPFAARKYNARFENVTVVPTANEHGGGVSLIGRF
;
A
#
# COMPACT_ATOMS: atom_id res chain seq x y z
N MET A 1 -6.09 -10.08 9.56
CA MET A 1 -6.62 -8.71 9.43
C MET A 1 -5.77 -7.82 8.52
N ALA A 2 -4.44 -7.77 8.68
CA ALA A 2 -3.56 -6.92 7.84
C ALA A 2 -3.73 -7.11 6.32
N LEU A 3 -3.87 -8.35 5.83
CA LEU A 3 -4.14 -8.61 4.40
C LEU A 3 -5.42 -7.92 3.91
N GLY A 4 -6.50 -8.01 4.69
CA GLY A 4 -7.77 -7.40 4.35
C GLY A 4 -7.71 -5.87 4.34
N LEU A 5 -6.89 -5.27 5.21
CA LEU A 5 -6.65 -3.83 5.21
C LEU A 5 -5.89 -3.37 3.96
N SER A 6 -4.78 -4.05 3.62
CA SER A 6 -4.03 -3.76 2.39
C SER A 6 -4.88 -3.97 1.14
N PHE A 7 -5.52 -5.12 1.01
CA PHE A 7 -6.33 -5.45 -0.17
C PHE A 7 -7.57 -4.57 -0.28
N GLY A 8 -8.32 -4.39 0.81
CA GLY A 8 -9.53 -3.58 0.84
C GLY A 8 -9.24 -2.10 0.56
N GLY A 9 -8.21 -1.54 1.19
CA GLY A 9 -7.76 -0.17 0.91
C GLY A 9 -7.32 0.00 -0.55
N THR A 10 -6.63 -0.98 -1.11
CA THR A 10 -6.23 -0.99 -2.53
C THR A 10 -7.44 -0.99 -3.45
N ALA A 11 -8.37 -1.93 -3.25
CA ALA A 11 -9.55 -2.07 -4.09
C ALA A 11 -10.44 -0.81 -4.05
N ALA A 12 -10.69 -0.26 -2.85
CA ALA A 12 -11.45 0.97 -2.69
C ALA A 12 -10.79 2.16 -3.41
N SER A 13 -9.48 2.25 -3.33
CA SER A 13 -8.72 3.35 -3.93
C SER A 13 -8.68 3.27 -5.46
N TRP A 14 -8.49 2.07 -6.03
CA TRP A 14 -8.61 1.86 -7.47
C TRP A 14 -10.03 2.14 -7.96
N GLY A 15 -11.06 1.73 -7.20
CA GLY A 15 -12.44 2.08 -7.49
C GLY A 15 -12.66 3.59 -7.55
N ALA A 16 -12.16 4.34 -6.56
CA ALA A 16 -12.26 5.79 -6.53
C ALA A 16 -11.46 6.45 -7.68
N LEU A 17 -10.27 5.95 -8.00
CA LEU A 17 -9.45 6.44 -9.11
C LEU A 17 -10.20 6.30 -10.44
N LEU A 18 -10.70 5.11 -10.73
CA LEU A 18 -11.40 4.80 -11.98
C LEU A 18 -12.72 5.57 -12.09
N ALA A 19 -13.50 5.63 -11.02
CA ALA A 19 -14.72 6.43 -10.97
C ALA A 19 -14.43 7.94 -11.16
N GLY A 20 -13.31 8.43 -10.63
CA GLY A 20 -12.90 9.82 -10.75
C GLY A 20 -12.50 10.17 -12.18
N GLY A 21 -11.76 9.27 -12.83
CA GLY A 21 -11.43 9.38 -14.25
C GLY A 21 -12.67 9.38 -15.14
N TYR A 22 -13.62 8.48 -14.89
CA TYR A 22 -14.84 8.38 -15.69
C TYR A 22 -15.77 9.59 -15.52
N SER A 23 -15.88 10.13 -14.30
CA SER A 23 -16.74 11.27 -13.99
C SER A 23 -16.07 12.64 -14.18
N ALA A 24 -14.80 12.66 -14.63
CA ALA A 24 -13.94 13.85 -14.65
C ALA A 24 -13.90 14.60 -13.30
N ASN A 25 -14.08 13.89 -12.19
CA ASN A 25 -14.07 14.45 -10.84
C ASN A 25 -12.64 14.46 -10.29
N TYR A 26 -12.00 15.63 -10.32
CA TYR A 26 -10.63 15.82 -9.84
C TYR A 26 -10.43 15.45 -8.36
N GLY A 27 -11.45 15.67 -7.52
CA GLY A 27 -11.38 15.32 -6.10
C GLY A 27 -11.31 13.81 -5.90
N LEU A 28 -12.19 13.06 -6.58
CA LEU A 28 -12.21 11.60 -6.52
C LEU A 28 -10.96 10.99 -7.16
N LEU A 29 -10.49 11.57 -8.26
CA LEU A 29 -9.27 11.16 -8.94
C LEU A 29 -8.04 11.36 -8.03
N PHE A 30 -7.93 12.50 -7.35
CA PHE A 30 -6.85 12.77 -6.41
C PHE A 30 -6.88 11.80 -5.22
N VAL A 31 -8.04 11.65 -4.57
CA VAL A 31 -8.20 10.72 -3.43
C VAL A 31 -7.91 9.29 -3.86
N GLY A 32 -8.40 8.86 -5.02
CA GLY A 32 -8.13 7.56 -5.59
C GLY A 32 -6.64 7.33 -5.89
N SER A 33 -5.94 8.36 -6.40
CA SER A 33 -4.50 8.29 -6.69
C SER A 33 -3.67 8.14 -5.42
N VAL A 34 -3.94 8.98 -4.41
CA VAL A 34 -3.26 8.90 -3.11
C VAL A 34 -3.56 7.57 -2.44
N GLY A 35 -4.82 7.13 -2.50
CA GLY A 35 -5.23 5.83 -1.99
C GLY A 35 -4.55 4.67 -2.72
N ALA A 36 -4.41 4.71 -4.05
CA ALA A 36 -3.74 3.66 -4.81
C ALA A 36 -2.24 3.59 -4.48
N LEU A 37 -1.64 4.73 -4.15
CA LEU A 37 -0.25 4.82 -3.71
C LEU A 37 -0.05 4.36 -2.26
N LEU A 38 -0.99 4.59 -1.34
CA LEU A 38 -0.76 4.29 0.08
C LEU A 38 -1.50 3.02 0.56
N GLY A 39 -2.66 2.74 -0.03
CA GLY A 39 -3.57 1.64 0.31
C GLY A 39 -2.90 0.28 0.47
N PRO A 40 -2.12 -0.20 -0.52
CA PRO A 40 -1.39 -1.47 -0.41
C PRO A 40 -0.50 -1.57 0.84
N SER A 41 0.10 -0.47 1.31
CA SER A 41 1.01 -0.47 2.47
C SER A 41 0.31 -0.44 3.83
N ILE A 42 -1.01 -0.18 3.89
CA ILE A 42 -1.73 0.01 5.15
C ILE A 42 -1.58 -1.20 6.10
N GLY A 43 -1.58 -2.43 5.57
CA GLY A 43 -1.38 -3.64 6.37
C GLY A 43 0.02 -3.76 6.99
N ASN A 44 1.05 -3.19 6.35
CA ASN A 44 2.41 -3.11 6.91
C ASN A 44 2.53 -1.97 7.94
N TRP A 45 1.84 -0.85 7.73
CA TRP A 45 1.76 0.23 8.72
C TRP A 45 1.08 -0.19 10.02
N TYR A 46 0.08 -1.08 9.93
CA TYR A 46 -0.48 -1.73 11.12
C TYR A 46 0.60 -2.48 11.92
N ALA A 47 1.61 -3.05 11.26
CA ALA A 47 2.74 -3.72 11.90
C ALA A 47 3.91 -2.77 12.25
N HIS A 48 3.68 -1.44 12.23
CA HIS A 48 4.68 -0.38 12.45
C HIS A 48 5.85 -0.36 11.45
N GLU A 49 5.69 -0.92 10.26
CA GLU A 49 6.67 -0.79 9.17
C GLU A 49 6.35 0.44 8.31
N GLY A 50 6.76 1.63 8.77
CA GLY A 50 6.38 2.91 8.16
C GLY A 50 6.78 3.09 6.68
N PHE A 51 7.95 2.59 6.27
CA PHE A 51 8.37 2.60 4.87
C PHE A 51 8.55 1.16 4.38
N THR A 52 7.69 0.74 3.46
CA THR A 52 7.71 -0.62 2.92
C THR A 52 8.51 -0.70 1.63
N ARG A 53 9.02 -1.88 1.33
CA ARG A 53 9.71 -2.14 0.05
C ARG A 53 8.78 -1.88 -1.13
N GLY A 54 7.53 -2.35 -1.08
CA GLY A 54 6.54 -2.14 -2.12
C GLY A 54 6.17 -0.66 -2.34
N LEU A 55 6.14 0.15 -1.29
CA LEU A 55 5.99 1.61 -1.40
C LEU A 55 7.18 2.23 -2.12
N GLY A 56 8.40 1.83 -1.78
CA GLY A 56 9.61 2.28 -2.48
C GLY A 56 9.59 1.98 -3.97
N ILE A 57 9.21 0.76 -4.37
CA ILE A 57 9.09 0.36 -5.78
C ILE A 57 8.03 1.22 -6.49
N ARG A 58 6.89 1.50 -5.85
CA ARG A 58 5.84 2.35 -6.42
C ARG A 58 6.28 3.79 -6.61
N LEU A 59 7.02 4.35 -5.66
CA LEU A 59 7.58 5.70 -5.78
C LEU A 59 8.60 5.79 -6.92
N VAL A 60 9.44 4.76 -7.10
CA VAL A 60 10.33 4.68 -8.27
C VAL A 60 9.52 4.61 -9.56
N GLY A 61 8.46 3.78 -9.61
CA GLY A 61 7.54 3.74 -10.75
C GLY A 61 6.94 5.11 -11.06
N LEU A 62 6.44 5.84 -10.06
CA LEU A 62 5.92 7.20 -10.24
C LEU A 62 7.00 8.18 -10.73
N GLY A 63 8.23 8.07 -10.22
CA GLY A 63 9.35 8.87 -10.71
C GLY A 63 9.66 8.60 -12.18
N VAL A 64 9.65 7.33 -12.59
CA VAL A 64 9.84 6.92 -13.99
C VAL A 64 8.69 7.43 -14.87
N ALA A 65 7.44 7.36 -14.40
CA ALA A 65 6.30 7.92 -15.11
C ALA A 65 6.44 9.44 -15.30
N ALA A 66 6.85 10.16 -14.26
CA ALA A 66 7.09 11.60 -14.33
C ALA A 66 8.18 11.96 -15.35
N LEU A 67 9.26 11.18 -15.42
CA LEU A 67 10.27 11.34 -16.48
C LEU A 67 9.67 11.13 -17.88
N GLY A 68 8.80 10.13 -18.05
CA GLY A 68 8.09 9.91 -19.32
C GLY A 68 7.24 11.10 -19.74
N VAL A 69 6.54 11.74 -18.80
CA VAL A 69 5.77 12.96 -19.04
C VAL A 69 6.69 14.12 -19.45
N LEU A 70 7.83 14.29 -18.78
CA LEU A 70 8.79 15.34 -19.14
C LEU A 70 9.36 15.16 -20.55
N VAL A 71 9.67 13.92 -20.94
CA VAL A 71 10.12 13.58 -22.30
C VAL A 71 9.02 13.87 -23.33
N ALA A 72 7.77 13.52 -23.03
CA ALA A 72 6.64 13.79 -23.92
C ALA A 72 6.36 15.30 -24.10
N LEU A 73 6.57 16.09 -23.04
CA LEU A 73 6.43 17.54 -23.09
C LEU A 73 7.55 18.20 -23.93
N ASP A 74 8.78 17.69 -23.82
CA ASP A 74 9.94 18.22 -24.58
C ASP A 74 9.80 17.97 -26.09
N SER A 75 9.24 16.82 -26.48
CA SER A 75 8.98 16.48 -27.88
C SER A 75 7.69 17.09 -28.46
N GLY A 76 6.98 17.93 -27.69
CA GLY A 76 5.76 18.60 -28.15
C GLY A 76 4.61 17.64 -28.48
N PHE A 77 4.64 16.40 -27.96
CA PHE A 77 3.74 15.31 -28.36
C PHE A 77 3.78 14.98 -29.86
N GLU A 78 4.88 15.30 -30.56
CA GLU A 78 5.06 14.89 -31.95
C GLU A 78 5.28 13.36 -31.99
N GLY A 79 4.38 12.63 -32.65
CA GLY A 79 4.24 11.16 -32.58
C GLY A 79 5.42 10.31 -33.05
N GLY A 80 6.61 10.87 -33.26
CA GLY A 80 7.85 10.16 -33.57
C GLY A 80 8.56 9.55 -32.34
N GLU A 81 8.34 10.09 -31.14
CA GLU A 81 8.94 9.57 -29.88
C GLU A 81 8.00 8.67 -29.06
N ASP A 82 6.79 8.39 -29.58
CA ASP A 82 5.72 7.64 -28.88
C ASP A 82 6.21 6.31 -28.31
N ARG A 83 7.07 5.57 -29.04
CA ARG A 83 7.55 4.28 -28.57
C ARG A 83 8.43 4.36 -27.33
N LYS A 84 9.19 5.45 -27.13
CA LYS A 84 10.00 5.63 -25.91
C LYS A 84 9.11 5.93 -24.72
N VAL A 85 8.16 6.85 -24.90
CA VAL A 85 7.19 7.23 -23.86
C VAL A 85 6.35 6.01 -23.46
N ASP A 86 5.88 5.22 -24.42
CA ASP A 86 5.13 3.97 -24.17
C ASP A 86 5.94 2.99 -23.33
N VAL A 87 7.22 2.76 -23.67
CA VAL A 87 8.09 1.86 -22.90
C VAL A 87 8.29 2.38 -21.47
N ILE A 88 8.51 3.69 -21.30
CA ILE A 88 8.63 4.31 -19.98
C ILE A 88 7.34 4.12 -19.17
N LEU A 89 6.18 4.36 -19.78
CA LEU A 89 4.89 4.18 -19.13
C LEU A 89 4.64 2.72 -18.74
N VAL A 90 4.94 1.76 -19.61
CA VAL A 90 4.81 0.32 -19.29
C VAL A 90 5.73 -0.09 -18.14
N ILE A 91 6.99 0.36 -18.14
CA ILE A 91 7.93 0.10 -17.04
C ILE A 91 7.41 0.72 -15.75
N SER A 92 6.94 1.97 -15.79
CA SER A 92 6.41 2.67 -14.63
C SER A 92 5.19 1.98 -14.02
N ALA A 93 4.25 1.54 -14.87
CA ALA A 93 3.06 0.80 -14.47
C ALA A 93 3.44 -0.58 -13.91
N GLY A 94 4.39 -1.27 -14.55
CA GLY A 94 4.92 -2.55 -14.07
C GLY A 94 5.53 -2.45 -12.68
N LEU A 95 6.36 -1.43 -12.44
CA LEU A 95 6.90 -1.13 -11.11
C LEU A 95 5.78 -0.82 -10.11
N PHE A 96 4.80 -0.03 -10.51
CA PHE A 96 3.71 0.33 -9.62
C PHE A 96 2.88 -0.88 -9.17
N VAL A 97 2.55 -1.77 -10.11
CA VAL A 97 1.83 -3.02 -9.85
C VAL A 97 2.70 -3.99 -9.04
N ALA A 98 3.98 -4.14 -9.38
CA ALA A 98 4.91 -5.01 -8.65
C ALA A 98 5.04 -4.60 -7.18
N GLY A 99 5.18 -3.30 -6.90
CA GLY A 99 5.22 -2.80 -5.52
C GLY A 99 3.89 -2.95 -4.78
N THR A 100 2.77 -2.83 -5.48
CA THR A 100 1.43 -3.13 -4.92
C THR A 100 1.33 -4.59 -4.46
N ILE A 101 1.75 -5.52 -5.32
CA ILE A 101 1.71 -6.96 -5.04
C ILE A 101 2.67 -7.31 -3.88
N ASP A 102 3.88 -6.75 -3.88
CA ASP A 102 4.87 -6.95 -2.82
C ASP A 102 4.29 -6.56 -1.44
N ASP A 103 3.65 -5.39 -1.34
CA ASP A 103 3.05 -4.94 -0.08
C ASP A 103 1.87 -5.83 0.38
N ILE A 104 0.97 -6.19 -0.53
CA ILE A 104 -0.17 -7.07 -0.19
C ILE A 104 0.32 -8.46 0.24
N ALA A 105 1.32 -9.01 -0.45
CA ALA A 105 1.87 -10.34 -0.15
C ALA A 105 2.65 -10.38 1.17
N THR A 106 3.34 -9.29 1.52
CA THR A 106 4.16 -9.20 2.74
C THR A 106 3.38 -8.79 3.99
N ALA A 107 2.23 -8.11 3.84
CA ALA A 107 1.42 -7.64 4.96
C ALA A 107 1.05 -8.72 6.02
N PRO A 108 0.66 -9.96 5.66
CA PRO A 108 0.41 -11.01 6.65
C PRO A 108 1.66 -11.38 7.45
N PHE A 109 2.81 -11.40 6.79
CA PHE A 109 4.08 -11.76 7.43
C PHE A 109 4.53 -10.67 8.40
N ALA A 110 4.45 -9.39 8.01
CA ALA A 110 4.74 -8.26 8.88
C ALA A 110 3.85 -8.30 10.14
N ALA A 111 2.54 -8.54 9.98
CA ALA A 111 1.62 -8.64 11.10
C ALA A 111 1.93 -9.83 12.03
N ARG A 112 2.26 -11.01 11.47
CA ARG A 112 2.68 -12.17 12.28
C ARG A 112 3.96 -11.89 13.04
N LYS A 113 4.97 -11.31 12.39
CA LYS A 113 6.26 -10.93 13.00
C LYS A 113 6.07 -9.93 14.13
N TYR A 114 5.15 -8.97 13.97
CA TYR A 114 4.79 -8.03 15.03
C TYR A 114 4.08 -8.73 16.19
N ASN A 115 3.04 -9.53 15.91
CA ASN A 115 2.28 -10.23 16.93
C ASN A 115 3.12 -11.26 17.71
N ALA A 116 4.07 -11.93 17.05
CA ALA A 116 5.00 -12.87 17.68
C ALA A 116 5.84 -12.22 18.79
N ARG A 117 6.04 -10.90 18.76
CA ARG A 117 6.69 -10.16 19.87
C ARG A 117 5.84 -10.12 21.14
N PHE A 118 4.53 -10.29 21.01
CA PHE A 118 3.56 -10.30 22.11
C PHE A 118 3.01 -11.70 22.40
N GLU A 119 3.40 -12.73 21.65
CA GLU A 119 3.04 -14.13 21.97
C GLU A 119 3.59 -14.59 23.33
N ASN A 120 4.58 -13.88 23.87
CA ASN A 120 5.08 -14.09 25.22
C ASN A 120 4.25 -13.38 26.31
N VAL A 121 3.22 -12.61 25.95
CA VAL A 121 2.35 -11.88 26.87
C VAL A 121 0.95 -12.46 26.79
N THR A 122 0.60 -13.30 27.76
CA THR A 122 -0.72 -13.89 27.88
C THR A 122 -1.54 -13.13 28.90
N VAL A 123 -2.73 -12.69 28.49
CA VAL A 123 -3.76 -12.16 29.39
C VAL A 123 -4.57 -13.34 29.91
N VAL A 124 -4.49 -13.60 31.21
CA VAL A 124 -5.25 -14.68 31.85
C VAL A 124 -6.36 -14.07 32.70
N PRO A 125 -7.64 -14.31 32.39
CA PRO A 125 -8.71 -13.93 33.28
C PRO A 125 -8.58 -14.73 34.58
N THR A 126 -8.67 -14.04 35.71
CA THR A 126 -8.67 -14.67 37.02
C THR A 126 -10.05 -14.49 37.64
N ALA A 127 -10.61 -15.56 38.19
CA ALA A 127 -11.85 -15.50 38.95
C ALA A 127 -11.57 -16.06 40.34
N ASN A 128 -12.00 -15.34 41.37
CA ASN A 128 -12.04 -15.84 42.74
C ASN A 128 -13.46 -15.72 43.31
N GLU A 129 -13.68 -16.29 44.49
CA GLU A 129 -14.97 -16.30 45.19
C GLU A 129 -15.52 -14.90 45.52
N HIS A 130 -14.69 -13.86 45.43
CA HIS A 130 -14.98 -12.47 45.78
C HIS A 130 -14.99 -11.51 44.56
N GLY A 131 -14.70 -11.99 43.34
CA GLY A 131 -14.67 -11.16 42.13
C GLY A 131 -13.80 -11.70 41.00
N GLY A 132 -13.86 -11.01 39.85
CA GLY A 132 -13.03 -11.28 38.67
C GLY A 132 -11.94 -10.22 38.48
N GLY A 133 -10.78 -10.64 37.97
CA GLY A 133 -9.64 -9.79 37.66
C GLY A 133 -8.91 -10.26 36.39
N VAL A 134 -7.84 -9.54 36.03
CA VAL A 134 -7.03 -9.85 34.85
C VAL A 134 -5.56 -9.88 35.26
N SER A 135 -4.87 -10.98 34.94
CA SER A 135 -3.42 -11.13 35.14
C SER A 135 -2.68 -11.10 33.80
N LEU A 136 -1.52 -10.46 33.79
CA LEU A 136 -0.59 -10.44 32.67
C LEU A 136 0.58 -11.36 33.00
N ILE A 137 0.82 -12.38 32.17
CA ILE A 137 1.98 -13.26 32.27
C ILE A 137 2.89 -12.99 31.08
N GLY A 138 4.13 -12.58 31.36
CA GLY A 138 5.18 -12.32 30.38
C GLY A 138 6.31 -13.35 30.48
N ARG A 139 6.85 -13.83 29.35
CA ARG A 139 8.14 -14.55 29.31
C ARG A 139 9.21 -13.60 28.74
N PHE A 140 10.19 -13.25 29.56
CA PHE A 140 11.28 -12.30 29.25
C PHE A 140 12.57 -13.04 28.88
#